data_AF-X1L4F9-F1
#
_entry.id   AF-X1L4F9-F1
#
_cell.length_a   1.000
_cell.length_b   1.000
_cell.length_c   1.000
_cell.angle_alpha   90.00
_cell.angle_beta   90.00
_cell.angle_gamma   90.00
#
_symmetry.space_group_name_H-M   'P 1'
#
loop_
_entity.id
_entity.type
_entity.pdbx_description
1 polymer ?
#
loop_
_entity_poly.entity_id
_entity_poly.type
_entity_poly.pdbx_seq_one_letter_code
_entity_poly.pdbx_strand_id
1 'polypeptide(L)'
;MYLRISFDGYQLILPTSLLGLKRYLSSGLIKGVGPATADRIVKQFGDKTLEVLENDLQRLTEVEGIAEKRVEMISKSWEEHKEIRG
;
A
#
# COMPACT_ATOMS: atom_id res chain seq x y z
N MET A 1 -22.20 -1.51 38.90
CA MET A 1 -21.88 -2.26 37.66
C MET A 1 -21.15 -1.29 36.73
N TYR A 2 -19.82 -1.27 36.72
CA TYR A 2 -19.05 -0.38 35.85
C TYR A 2 -18.83 -1.06 34.49
N LEU A 3 -19.20 -0.36 33.41
CA LEU A 3 -18.93 -0.79 32.05
C LEU A 3 -17.41 -0.77 31.81
N ARG A 4 -16.81 -1.93 31.63
CA ARG A 4 -15.41 -2.07 31.24
C ARG A 4 -15.32 -1.88 29.73
N ILE A 5 -14.95 -0.67 29.32
CA ILE A 5 -14.54 -0.39 27.93
C ILE A 5 -13.11 -0.91 27.78
N SER A 6 -12.96 -2.03 27.08
CA SER A 6 -11.66 -2.50 26.61
C SER A 6 -11.36 -1.76 25.31
N PHE A 7 -10.36 -0.87 25.33
CA PHE A 7 -9.80 -0.28 24.11
C PHE A 7 -8.85 -1.30 23.51
N ASP A 8 -9.33 -2.06 22.53
CA ASP A 8 -8.49 -2.89 21.68
C ASP A 8 -7.67 -1.98 20.77
N GLY A 9 -6.39 -2.30 20.59
CA GLY A 9 -5.35 -1.38 20.14
C GLY A 9 -5.67 -0.60 18.87
N TYR A 10 -5.11 0.61 18.79
CA TYR A 10 -5.04 1.38 17.55
C TYR A 10 -4.08 0.66 16.57
N GLN A 11 -4.51 -0.47 16.00
CA GLN A 11 -3.89 -0.96 14.78
C GLN A 11 -4.19 0.10 13.73
N LEU A 12 -3.15 0.67 13.14
CA LEU A 12 -3.23 1.38 11.87
C LEU A 12 -3.76 0.39 10.84
N ILE A 13 -5.08 0.17 10.84
CA ILE A 13 -5.80 -0.54 9.80
C ILE A 13 -5.65 0.35 8.57
N LEU A 14 -4.63 0.01 7.77
CA LEU A 14 -4.61 0.33 6.36
C LEU A 14 -6.02 0.12 5.83
N PRO A 15 -6.55 1.05 5.03
CA PRO A 15 -7.92 0.93 4.59
C PRO A 15 -8.09 -0.44 3.93
N THR A 16 -8.81 -1.33 4.61
CA THR A 16 -9.13 -2.70 4.16
C THR A 16 -10.04 -2.68 2.92
N SER A 17 -10.46 -1.48 2.50
CA SER A 17 -11.12 -1.25 1.24
C SER A 17 -10.10 -0.91 0.15
N LEU A 18 -10.20 -1.62 -0.98
CA LEU A 18 -9.47 -1.36 -2.23
C LEU A 18 -9.47 0.13 -2.62
N LEU A 19 -10.59 0.83 -2.36
CA LEU A 19 -10.71 2.26 -2.62
C LEU A 19 -9.73 3.10 -1.78
N GLY A 20 -9.61 2.79 -0.50
CA GLY A 20 -8.69 3.51 0.37
C GLY A 20 -7.24 3.19 0.05
N LEU A 21 -6.92 1.95 -0.30
CA LEU A 21 -5.58 1.57 -0.72
C LEU A 21 -5.19 2.26 -2.02
N LYS A 22 -6.09 2.28 -3.02
CA LYS A 22 -5.91 3.06 -4.25
C LYS A 22 -5.66 4.54 -3.95
N ARG A 23 -6.48 5.15 -3.09
CA ARG A 23 -6.33 6.56 -2.69
C ARG A 23 -4.97 6.81 -2.05
N TYR A 24 -4.57 5.96 -1.10
CA TYR A 24 -3.28 6.05 -0.43
C TYR A 24 -2.12 5.97 -1.43
N LEU A 25 -2.14 4.96 -2.31
CA LEU A 25 -1.11 4.80 -3.35
C LEU A 25 -1.06 5.98 -4.33
N SER A 26 -2.22 6.53 -4.71
CA SER A 26 -2.32 7.67 -5.62
C SER A 26 -2.05 9.04 -4.98
N SER A 27 -1.84 9.09 -3.67
CA SER A 27 -1.73 10.35 -2.90
C SER A 27 -0.46 11.15 -3.19
N GLY A 28 0.51 10.56 -3.90
CA GLY A 28 1.82 11.13 -4.12
C GLY A 28 2.82 10.87 -2.97
N LEU A 29 2.39 10.20 -1.90
CA LEU A 29 3.28 9.75 -0.83
C LEU A 29 4.27 8.69 -1.33
N ILE A 30 3.79 7.73 -2.12
CA ILE A 30 4.64 6.70 -2.71
C ILE A 30 5.14 7.16 -4.07
N LYS A 31 6.42 7.53 -4.15
CA LYS A 31 7.04 7.95 -5.41
C LYS A 31 6.95 6.84 -6.45
N GLY A 32 6.66 7.21 -7.69
CA GLY A 32 6.47 6.26 -8.78
C GLY A 32 5.05 5.68 -8.88
N VAL A 33 4.15 5.99 -7.95
CA VAL A 33 2.74 5.58 -7.98
C VAL A 33 1.82 6.78 -8.19
N GLY A 34 1.45 7.02 -9.44
CA GLY A 34 0.39 7.98 -9.78
C GLY A 34 -1.01 7.35 -9.77
N PRO A 35 -2.08 8.12 -10.00
CA PRO A 35 -3.46 7.62 -10.00
C PRO A 35 -3.71 6.43 -10.94
N ALA A 36 -3.13 6.47 -12.14
CA ALA A 36 -3.24 5.37 -13.11
C ALA A 36 -2.48 4.12 -12.65
N THR A 37 -1.29 4.28 -12.10
CA THR A 37 -0.50 3.16 -11.55
C THR A 37 -1.20 2.53 -10.36
N ALA A 38 -1.71 3.35 -9.43
CA ALA A 38 -2.47 2.89 -8.28
C ALA A 38 -3.71 2.08 -8.68
N ASP A 39 -4.44 2.56 -9.70
CA ASP A 39 -5.59 1.83 -10.26
C ASP A 39 -5.19 0.45 -10.77
N ARG A 40 -4.11 0.37 -11.57
CA ARG A 40 -3.63 -0.90 -12.14
C ARG A 40 -3.14 -1.87 -11.07
N ILE A 41 -2.40 -1.39 -10.06
CA ILE A 41 -1.91 -2.22 -8.96
C ILE A 41 -3.08 -2.84 -8.19
N VAL A 42 -4.08 -2.02 -7.81
CA VAL A 42 -5.25 -2.49 -7.07
C VAL A 42 -6.13 -3.39 -7.94
N LYS A 43 -6.22 -3.13 -9.24
CA LYS A 43 -6.94 -4.00 -10.19
C LYS A 43 -6.25 -5.36 -10.37
N GLN A 44 -4.92 -5.40 -10.37
CA GLN A 44 -4.14 -6.63 -10.54
C GLN A 44 -4.15 -7.52 -9.29
N PHE A 45 -3.92 -6.93 -8.11
CA PHE A 45 -3.73 -7.70 -6.87
C PHE A 45 -4.92 -7.68 -5.92
N GLY A 46 -5.85 -6.74 -6.08
CA GLY A 46 -7.04 -6.66 -5.23
C GLY A 46 -6.69 -6.55 -3.75
N ASP A 47 -7.30 -7.42 -2.95
CA ASP A 47 -7.09 -7.52 -1.50
C ASP A 47 -5.63 -7.85 -1.14
N LYS A 48 -4.89 -8.48 -2.05
CA LYS A 48 -3.48 -8.84 -1.88
C LYS A 48 -2.52 -7.71 -2.18
N THR A 49 -2.99 -6.55 -2.65
CA THR A 49 -2.10 -5.42 -2.97
C THR A 49 -1.21 -5.06 -1.79
N LEU A 50 -1.76 -5.06 -0.57
CA LEU A 50 -0.96 -4.70 0.59
C LEU A 50 0.12 -5.76 0.89
N GLU A 51 -0.26 -7.04 0.86
CA GLU A 51 0.67 -8.15 1.06
C GLU A 51 1.84 -8.10 0.06
N VAL A 52 1.54 -7.78 -1.20
CA VAL A 52 2.54 -7.58 -2.26
C VAL A 52 3.47 -6.41 -1.93
N LEU A 53 2.93 -5.27 -1.50
CA LEU A 53 3.75 -4.11 -1.15
C LEU A 53 4.62 -4.35 0.09
N GLU A 54 4.17 -5.18 1.02
CA GLU A 54 4.91 -5.47 2.26
C GLU A 54 5.93 -6.59 2.14
N ASN A 55 5.65 -7.61 1.33
CA ASN A 55 6.45 -8.84 1.29
C ASN A 55 7.13 -9.09 -0.05
N ASP A 56 6.59 -8.58 -1.17
CA ASP A 56 7.10 -8.90 -2.50
C ASP A 56 6.81 -7.81 -3.55
N LEU A 57 7.49 -6.67 -3.41
CA LEU A 57 7.36 -5.54 -4.34
C LEU A 57 7.77 -5.88 -5.78
N GLN A 58 8.57 -6.93 -6.00
CA GLN A 58 8.98 -7.34 -7.34
C GLN A 58 7.79 -7.78 -8.20
N ARG A 59 6.73 -8.31 -7.57
CA ARG A 59 5.48 -8.65 -8.25
C ARG A 59 4.80 -7.46 -8.92
N LEU A 60 5.11 -6.22 -8.53
CA LEU A 60 4.61 -5.04 -9.24
C LEU A 60 4.99 -5.03 -10.73
N THR A 61 6.04 -5.76 -11.14
CA THR A 61 6.38 -5.97 -12.57
C THR A 61 5.32 -6.77 -13.34
N GLU A 62 4.44 -7.53 -12.66
CA GLU A 62 3.28 -8.20 -13.27
C GLU A 62 2.22 -7.18 -13.74
N VAL A 63 2.28 -5.93 -13.25
CA VAL A 63 1.33 -4.88 -13.60
C VAL A 63 1.78 -4.17 -14.89
N GLU A 64 0.88 -4.13 -15.88
CA GLU A 64 1.16 -3.49 -17.16
C GLU A 64 1.62 -2.01 -16.98
N GLY A 65 2.78 -1.70 -17.56
CA GLY A 65 3.38 -0.37 -17.51
C GLY A 65 4.17 -0.06 -16.23
N ILE A 66 4.47 -1.07 -15.41
CA ILE A 66 5.44 -0.98 -14.31
C ILE A 66 6.70 -1.75 -14.71
N ALA A 67 7.75 -1.03 -15.05
CA ALA A 67 9.08 -1.60 -15.29
C ALA A 67 9.86 -1.73 -13.97
N GLU A 68 10.90 -2.57 -13.96
CA GLU A 68 11.78 -2.81 -12.81
C GLU A 68 12.33 -1.52 -12.17
N LYS A 69 12.80 -0.56 -12.98
CA LYS A 69 13.23 0.77 -12.48
C LYS A 69 12.15 1.52 -11.71
N ARG A 70 10.88 1.34 -12.09
CA ARG A 70 9.74 1.94 -11.37
C ARG A 70 9.49 1.18 -10.07
N VAL A 71 9.63 -0.15 -10.08
CA VAL A 71 9.56 -0.95 -8.84
C VAL A 71 10.63 -0.52 -7.85
N GLU A 72 11.89 -0.35 -8.25
CA GLU A 72 12.95 0.15 -7.36
C GLU A 72 12.60 1.48 -6.69
N MET A 73 12.02 2.42 -7.46
CA MET A 73 11.58 3.72 -6.94
C MET A 73 10.45 3.57 -5.92
N ILE A 74 9.47 2.71 -6.22
CA ILE A 74 8.34 2.41 -5.34
C ILE A 74 8.85 1.75 -4.06
N SER A 75 9.72 0.74 -4.17
CA SER A 75 10.30 0.02 -3.04
C SER A 75 11.04 0.94 -2.09
N LYS A 76 11.90 1.82 -2.63
CA LYS A 76 12.62 2.80 -1.81
C LYS A 76 11.66 3.73 -1.08
N SER A 77 10.68 4.28 -1.80
CA SER A 77 9.68 5.18 -1.21
C SER A 77 8.79 4.47 -0.19
N TRP A 78 8.49 3.19 -0.41
CA TRP A 78 7.68 2.37 0.48
C TRP A 78 8.41 2.10 1.79
N GLU A 79 9.69 1.72 1.72
CA GLU A 79 10.53 1.47 2.90
C GLU A 79 10.70 2.76 3.74
N GLU A 80 10.98 3.90 3.09
CA GLU A 80 11.07 5.22 3.74
C GLU A 80 9.78 5.58 4.51
N HIS A 81 8.60 5.23 3.95
CA HIS A 81 7.32 5.45 4.61
C HIS A 81 6.98 4.39 5.66
N LYS A 82 7.56 3.19 5.57
CA LYS A 82 7.39 2.10 6.54
C LYS A 82 8.09 2.45 7.86
N GLU A 83 9.27 3.05 7.80
CA GLU A 83 10.01 3.51 9.00
C GLU A 83 9.27 4.59 9.79
N ILE A 84 8.43 5.41 9.15
CA ILE A 84 7.59 6.41 9.84
C ILE A 84 6.45 5.75 10.65
N ARG A 85 6.13 4.48 10.36
CA ARG A 85 5.10 3.71 11.07
C ARG A 85 5.67 2.93 12.26
N GLY A 86 6.98 3.01 12.48
CA GLY A 86 7.73 2.40 13.60
C GLY A 86 8.20 3.43 14.60
#